data_AF-A0A350XL78-F1
#
_entry.id   AF-A0A350XL78-F1
#
_cell.length_a   1.000
_cell.length_b   1.000
_cell.length_c   1.000
_cell.angle_alpha   90.00
_cell.angle_beta   90.00
_cell.angle_gamma   90.00
#
_symmetry.space_group_name_H-M   'P 1'
#
loop_
_entity.id
_entity.type
_entity.pdbx_description
1 polymer ?
#
loop_
_entity_poly.entity_id
_entity_poly.type
_entity_poly.pdbx_seq_one_letter_code
_entity_poly.pdbx_strand_id
1 'polypeptide(L)' 'MAKAKVVQFRAQVPQDIDFLIRAIAPLKNAGKDWTLSDVVVEALTEWLRKPENRELVEAHNLLEALQRRGLTTNVYNDPQ' A
#
# COMPACT_ATOMS: atom_id res chain seq x y z
N MET A 1 9.21 17.89 7.16
CA MET A 1 8.71 16.51 7.41
C MET A 1 9.79 15.55 6.95
N ALA A 2 10.27 14.66 7.81
CA ALA A 2 11.27 13.67 7.41
C ALA A 2 10.67 12.78 6.32
N LYS A 3 11.37 12.64 5.19
CA LYS A 3 10.93 11.80 4.07
C LYS A 3 10.87 10.36 4.59
N ALA A 4 9.70 9.73 4.55
CA ALA A 4 9.53 8.35 4.99
C ALA A 4 10.53 7.45 4.24
N LYS A 5 11.24 6.59 4.97
CA LYS A 5 12.22 5.68 4.38
C LYS A 5 11.48 4.65 3.53
N VAL A 6 11.70 4.68 2.22
CA VAL A 6 11.17 3.68 1.29
C VAL A 6 11.91 2.36 1.51
N VAL A 7 11.15 1.27 1.62
CA VAL A 7 11.68 -0.10 1.73
C VAL A 7 11.28 -0.92 0.51
N GLN A 8 12.07 -1.94 0.19
CA GLN A 8 11.75 -2.87 -0.90
C GLN A 8 10.73 -3.91 -0.41
N PHE A 9 9.59 -3.99 -1.08
CA PHE A 9 8.56 -5.01 -0.88
C PHE A 9 8.70 -6.08 -1.96
N ARG A 10 8.96 -7.33 -1.59
CA ARG A 10 9.14 -8.44 -2.53
C ARG A 10 7.97 -9.42 -2.41
N ALA A 11 7.28 -9.67 -3.52
CA ALA A 11 6.20 -10.64 -3.62
C ALA A 11 6.27 -11.35 -4.98
N GLN A 12 5.63 -12.52 -5.07
CA GLN A 12 5.47 -13.26 -6.32
C GLN A 12 4.02 -13.11 -6.79
N VAL A 13 3.82 -12.98 -8.10
CA VAL A 13 2.51 -12.92 -8.73
C VAL A 13 2.47 -13.87 -9.93
N PRO A 14 1.29 -14.41 -10.28
CA PRO A 14 1.08 -15.09 -11.55
C PRO A 14 1.55 -14.27 -12.76
N GLN A 15 2.02 -14.95 -13.81
CA GLN A 15 2.62 -14.32 -14.98
C GLN A 15 1.64 -13.44 -15.75
N ASP A 16 0.39 -13.87 -15.87
CA ASP A 16 -0.70 -13.11 -16.50
C ASP A 16 -0.97 -11.80 -15.75
N ILE A 17 -0.96 -11.83 -14.42
CA ILE A 17 -1.11 -10.64 -13.58
C ILE A 17 0.08 -9.68 -13.76
N ASP A 18 1.33 -10.18 -13.78
CA ASP A 18 2.51 -9.33 -14.05
C ASP A 18 2.39 -8.64 -15.42
N PHE A 19 1.99 -9.39 -16.45
CA PHE A 19 1.77 -8.85 -17.79
C PHE A 19 0.71 -7.73 -17.80
N LEU A 20 -0.47 -8.00 -17.22
CA LEU A 20 -1.57 -7.05 -17.21
C LEU A 20 -1.21 -5.78 -16.44
N ILE A 21 -0.59 -5.89 -15.26
CA ILE A 21 -0.20 -4.72 -14.47
C ILE A 21 0.80 -3.85 -15.22
N ARG A 22 1.82 -4.45 -15.85
CA ARG A 22 2.81 -3.71 -16.65
C ARG A 22 2.19 -3.04 -17.87
N ALA A 23 1.16 -3.64 -18.46
CA ALA A 23 0.45 -3.06 -19.59
C ALA A 23 -0.42 -1.88 -19.18
N ILE A 24 -1.14 -1.95 -18.05
CA ILE A 24 -2.07 -0.89 -17.63
C ILE A 24 -1.40 0.25 -16.88
N ALA A 25 -0.30 0.00 -16.14
CA ALA A 25 0.32 1.03 -15.30
C ALA A 25 0.68 2.30 -16.10
N PRO A 26 1.28 2.23 -17.30
CA PRO A 26 1.53 3.41 -18.12
C PRO A 26 0.26 4.07 -18.67
N LEU A 27 -0.84 3.31 -18.83
CA LEU A 27 -2.10 3.79 -19.40
C LEU A 27 -2.97 4.53 -18.38
N LYS A 28 -2.82 4.22 -17.09
CA LYS A 28 -3.54 4.88 -15.99
C LYS A 28 -3.08 6.34 -15.76
N ASN A 29 -2.15 6.84 -16.58
CA ASN A 29 -1.57 8.19 -16.54
C ASN A 29 -2.59 9.32 -16.83
N ALA A 30 -3.53 9.58 -15.92
CA ALA A 30 -4.33 10.80 -15.87
C ALA A 30 -3.48 12.05 -15.54
N GLY A 31 -2.32 12.22 -16.20
CA GLY A 31 -1.36 13.31 -16.00
C GLY A 31 -0.19 13.00 -15.06
N LYS A 32 -0.01 11.77 -14.59
CA LYS A 32 1.12 11.35 -13.72
C LYS A 32 1.72 10.06 -14.27
N ASP A 33 3.05 9.93 -14.35
CA ASP A 33 3.73 8.67 -14.68
C ASP A 33 3.65 7.68 -13.52
N TRP A 34 2.71 6.74 -13.59
CA TRP A 34 2.57 5.70 -12.57
C TRP A 34 3.69 4.67 -12.69
N THR A 35 4.38 4.44 -11.58
CA THR A 35 5.32 3.33 -11.43
C THR A 35 4.60 2.09 -10.90
N LEU A 36 5.23 0.92 -11.01
CA LEU A 36 4.74 -0.28 -10.32
C LEU A 36 4.62 -0.06 -8.81
N SER A 37 5.49 0.76 -8.22
CA SER A 37 5.40 1.13 -6.81
C SER A 37 4.12 1.92 -6.51
N ASP A 38 3.68 2.83 -7.39
CA ASP A 38 2.41 3.55 -7.21
C ASP A 38 1.22 2.58 -7.22
N VAL A 39 1.18 1.64 -8.18
CA VAL A 39 0.14 0.60 -8.27
C VAL A 39 0.10 -0.25 -7.00
N VAL A 40 1.26 -0.73 -6.54
CA VAL A 40 1.35 -1.57 -5.35
C VAL A 40 0.96 -0.81 -4.09
N VAL A 41 1.39 0.45 -3.94
CA VAL A 41 1.04 1.27 -2.77
C VAL A 41 -0.46 1.56 -2.73
N GLU A 42 -1.07 1.91 -3.86
CA GLU A 42 -2.53 2.10 -3.95
C GLU A 42 -3.26 0.81 -3.55
N ALA A 43 -2.98 -0.30 -4.21
CA ALA A 43 -3.66 -1.57 -3.98
C ALA A 43 -3.49 -2.08 -2.54
N LEU A 44 -2.30 -1.98 -1.95
CA LEU A 44 -2.06 -2.40 -0.57
C LEU A 44 -2.73 -1.47 0.44
N THR A 45 -2.78 -0.17 0.17
CA THR A 45 -3.49 0.79 1.04
C THR A 45 -4.99 0.51 1.03
N GLU A 46 -5.57 0.28 -0.15
CA GLU A 46 -6.98 -0.13 -0.27
C GLU A 46 -7.25 -1.47 0.41
N TRP A 47 -6.38 -2.46 0.22
CA TRP A 47 -6.51 -3.76 0.87
C TRP A 47 -6.47 -3.63 2.39
N LEU A 48 -5.55 -2.86 2.96
CA LEU A 48 -5.48 -2.60 4.40
C LEU A 48 -6.71 -1.86 4.95
N ARG A 49 -7.39 -1.07 4.12
CA ARG A 49 -8.61 -0.34 4.49
C ARG A 49 -9.87 -1.21 4.50
N LYS A 50 -9.82 -2.43 3.93
CA LYS A 50 -10.96 -3.36 3.99
C LYS A 50 -11.33 -3.67 5.45
N PRO A 51 -12.62 -3.73 5.82
CA PRO A 51 -13.05 -3.93 7.21
C PRO A 51 -12.38 -5.14 7.87
N GLU A 52 -12.32 -6.27 7.18
CA GLU A 52 -11.73 -7.51 7.68
C GLU A 52 -10.23 -7.38 8.02
N ASN A 53 -9.49 -6.56 7.28
CA ASN A 53 -8.06 -6.34 7.52
C ASN A 53 -7.83 -5.29 8.60
N ARG A 54 -8.69 -4.28 8.67
CA ARG A 54 -8.67 -3.27 9.72
C ARG A 54 -8.97 -3.90 11.09
N GLU A 55 -9.97 -4.77 11.17
CA GLU A 55 -10.30 -5.52 12.38
C GLU A 55 -9.09 -6.33 12.88
N LEU A 56 -8.34 -6.98 11.99
CA LEU A 56 -7.11 -7.69 12.36
C LEU A 56 -6.03 -6.73 12.90
N VAL A 57 -5.86 -5.56 12.28
CA VAL A 57 -4.89 -4.55 12.72
C VAL A 57 -5.21 -4.04 14.14
N GLU A 58 -6.49 -3.84 14.43
CA GLU A 58 -6.99 -3.41 15.74
C GLU A 58 -6.90 -4.55 16.77
N ALA A 59 -7.40 -5.74 16.47
CA ALA A 59 -7.41 -6.90 17.37
C ALA A 59 -6.00 -7.33 17.82
N HIS A 60 -4.98 -7.09 16.98
CA HIS A 60 -3.59 -7.42 17.27
C HIS A 60 -2.74 -6.23 17.71
N ASN A 61 -3.35 -5.07 18.00
CA ASN A 61 -2.66 -3.84 18.45
C ASN A 61 -1.48 -3.43 17.53
N LEU A 62 -1.63 -3.62 16.21
CA LEU A 62 -0.52 -3.44 15.27
C LEU A 62 -0.14 -1.96 15.09
N LEU A 63 -1.06 -1.02 15.33
CA LEU A 63 -0.77 0.41 15.31
C LEU A 63 0.18 0.82 16.44
N GLU A 64 -0.02 0.27 17.64
CA GLU A 64 0.88 0.49 18.78
C GLU A 64 2.26 -0.12 18.51
N ALA A 65 2.29 -1.34 17.95
CA ALA A 65 3.53 -2.01 17.58
C ALA A 65 4.33 -1.19 16.54
N LEU A 66 3.63 -0.51 15.62
CA LEU A 66 4.21 0.38 14.63
C LEU A 66 4.79 1.64 15.28
N GLN A 67 4.07 2.26 16.22
CA GLN A 67 4.56 3.42 16.99
C GLN A 67 5.78 3.09 17.87
N ARG A 68 5.81 1.91 18.52
CA ARG A 68 6.97 1.44 19.31
C ARG A 68 8.24 1.31 18.45
N ARG A 69 8.10 1.18 17.13
CA ARG A 69 9.22 1.16 16.16
C ARG A 69 9.57 2.55 15.63
N GLY A 70 8.97 3.62 16.16
CA GLY A 70 9.16 4.99 15.69
C GLY A 70 8.54 5.27 14.32
N LEU A 71 7.58 4.45 13.90
CA LEU A 71 6.87 4.61 12.64
C LEU A 71 5.50 5.25 12.88
N THR A 72 4.95 5.88 11.85
CA THR A 72 3.56 6.37 11.82
C THR A 72 2.92 6.00 10.49
N THR A 73 1.59 5.87 10.48
CA THR A 73 0.83 5.55 9.26
C THR A 73 -0.36 6.48 9.11
N ASN A 74 -0.63 6.90 7.87
CA ASN A 74 -1.81 7.67 7.51
C ASN A 74 -2.87 6.82 6.80
N VAL A 75 -2.64 5.50 6.66
CA VAL A 75 -3.54 4.59 5.93
C VAL A 75 -4.98 4.68 6.47
N TYR A 76 -5.14 4.90 7.77
CA TYR A 76 -6.44 4.94 8.47
C TYR A 76 -6.92 6.36 8.81
N ASN A 77 -6.23 7.42 8.34
CA ASN A 77 -6.52 8.80 8.74
C ASN A 77 -7.56 9.50 7.86
N ASP A 78 -8.04 8.89 6.77
CA ASP A 78 -9.13 9.44 5.97
C ASP A 78 -10.48 8.99 6.54
N PRO A 79 -11.35 9.92 7.00
CA PRO A 79 -12.76 9.64 7.16
C PRO A 79 -13.38 9.51 5.76
N GLN A 80 -14.23 8.50 5.58
CA GLN A 80 -15.10 8.41 4.39
C GLN A 80 -16.01 9.63 4.27
#